data_AF-A0AA41BK16-F1
#
_entry.id   AF-A0AA41BK16-F1
#
_cell.length_a   1.000
_cell.length_b   1.000
_cell.length_c   1.000
_cell.angle_alpha   90.00
_cell.angle_beta   90.00
_cell.angle_gamma   90.00
#
_symmetry.space_group_name_H-M   'P 1'
#
loop_
_entity.id
_entity.type
_entity.pdbx_description
1 polymer ?
#
loop_
_entity_poly.entity_id
_entity_poly.type
_entity_poly.pdbx_seq_one_letter_code
_entity_poly.pdbx_strand_id
1 'polypeptide(L)'
;MKTKYRFKLHSILGIVSILLLSCKNFFPIFNFSNSLFFQDLSLILGKIGVFLGLIAFLTGCGLGKYRFVQNSKYTEVHILLLLGGLILQVPSLSENHSNFYANIAAWLGYPCILMGWIYGRKIRKKK
;
A
#
# COMPACT_ATOMS: atom_id res chain seq x y z
N MET A 1 18.71 -1.73 -17.06
CA MET A 1 17.36 -1.10 -17.12
C MET A 1 17.49 0.40 -16.85
N LYS A 2 17.14 1.30 -17.80
CA LYS A 2 17.22 2.76 -17.58
C LYS A 2 16.40 3.14 -16.34
N THR A 3 16.95 3.99 -15.46
CA THR A 3 16.33 4.45 -14.19
C THR A 3 14.87 4.88 -14.34
N LYS A 4 14.49 5.45 -15.50
CA LYS A 4 13.13 5.83 -15.88
C LYS A 4 12.12 4.67 -15.82
N TYR A 5 12.51 3.45 -16.23
CA TYR A 5 11.62 2.27 -16.20
C TYR A 5 11.40 1.74 -14.79
N ARG A 6 12.43 1.76 -13.93
CA ARG A 6 12.31 1.37 -12.53
C ARG A 6 11.35 2.26 -11.75
N PHE A 7 11.38 3.58 -11.99
CA PHE A 7 10.38 4.51 -11.42
C PHE A 7 8.95 4.24 -11.91
N LYS A 8 8.79 3.87 -13.20
CA LYS A 8 7.48 3.54 -13.77
C LYS A 8 6.93 2.26 -13.13
N LEU A 9 7.78 1.23 -12.99
CA LEU A 9 7.42 -0.03 -12.31
C LEU A 9 7.05 0.19 -10.84
N HIS A 10 7.87 0.88 -10.06
CA HIS A 10 7.54 1.22 -8.67
C HIS A 10 6.18 1.92 -8.56
N SER A 11 5.91 2.88 -9.46
CA SER A 11 4.64 3.59 -9.46
C SER A 11 3.46 2.71 -9.84
N ILE A 12 3.61 1.81 -10.81
CA ILE A 12 2.55 0.88 -11.22
C ILE A 12 2.26 -0.11 -10.09
N LEU A 13 3.31 -0.74 -9.54
CA LEU A 13 3.19 -1.68 -8.44
C LEU A 13 2.52 -1.05 -7.21
N GLY A 14 2.91 0.19 -6.87
CA GLY A 14 2.28 0.93 -5.77
C GLY A 14 0.80 1.24 -6.02
N ILE A 15 0.42 1.65 -7.24
CA ILE A 15 -0.99 1.93 -7.56
C ILE A 15 -1.83 0.64 -7.54
N VAL A 16 -1.32 -0.44 -8.12
CA VAL A 16 -2.01 -1.74 -8.14
C VAL A 16 -2.17 -2.27 -6.71
N SER A 17 -1.12 -2.15 -5.88
CA SER A 17 -1.20 -2.51 -4.46
C SER A 17 -2.30 -1.74 -3.74
N ILE A 18 -2.35 -0.41 -3.90
CA ILE A 18 -3.39 0.43 -3.28
C ILE A 18 -4.78 0.00 -3.74
N LEU A 19 -4.99 -0.19 -5.04
CA LEU A 19 -6.29 -0.61 -5.60
C LEU A 19 -6.76 -1.95 -5.02
N LEU A 20 -5.87 -2.93 -4.93
CA LEU A 20 -6.20 -4.25 -4.37
C LEU A 20 -6.55 -4.17 -2.88
N LEU A 21 -5.83 -3.32 -2.13
CA LEU A 21 -6.12 -3.04 -0.73
C LEU A 21 -7.43 -2.27 -0.55
N SER A 22 -7.77 -1.37 -1.48
CA SER A 22 -9.06 -0.70 -1.52
C SER A 22 -10.19 -1.72 -1.69
N CYS A 23 -10.06 -2.68 -2.61
CA CYS A 23 -11.06 -3.73 -2.79
C CYS A 23 -11.36 -4.42 -1.45
N LYS A 24 -10.34 -4.77 -0.67
CA LYS A 24 -10.55 -5.42 0.62
C LYS A 24 -11.36 -4.57 1.61
N ASN A 25 -11.15 -3.25 1.63
CA ASN A 25 -11.85 -2.34 2.53
C ASN A 25 -13.25 -1.93 2.05
N PHE A 26 -13.48 -1.83 0.73
CA PHE A 26 -14.75 -1.36 0.18
C PHE A 26 -15.75 -2.48 -0.14
N PHE A 27 -15.31 -3.70 -0.46
CA PHE A 27 -16.21 -4.83 -0.71
C PHE A 27 -17.20 -5.11 0.45
N PRO A 28 -16.78 -5.05 1.74
CA PRO A 28 -17.70 -5.20 2.86
C PRO A 28 -18.77 -4.10 2.93
N ILE A 29 -18.48 -2.89 2.45
CA ILE A 29 -19.38 -1.73 2.51
C ILE A 29 -20.53 -1.85 1.49
N PHE A 30 -20.26 -2.44 0.33
CA PHE A 30 -21.24 -2.62 -0.74
C PHE A 30 -22.19 -3.83 -0.55
N ASN A 31 -22.25 -4.41 0.66
CA ASN A 31 -23.11 -5.56 0.99
C ASN A 31 -22.85 -6.83 0.14
N PHE A 32 -21.72 -6.90 -0.57
CA PHE A 32 -21.25 -8.14 -1.22
C PHE A 32 -20.81 -9.20 -0.20
N SER A 33 -20.70 -8.84 1.08
CA SER A 33 -20.27 -9.69 2.19
C SER A 33 -21.18 -10.88 2.50
N ASN A 34 -22.43 -10.92 1.99
CA ASN A 34 -23.34 -12.03 2.24
C ASN A 34 -22.97 -13.33 1.50
N SER A 35 -22.02 -13.27 0.56
CA SER A 35 -21.54 -14.45 -0.15
C SER A 35 -20.12 -14.78 0.30
N LEU A 36 -19.96 -16.00 0.82
CA LEU A 36 -18.70 -16.58 1.30
C LEU A 36 -17.58 -16.46 0.25
N PHE A 37 -17.94 -16.58 -1.02
CA PHE A 37 -17.05 -16.39 -2.17
C PHE A 37 -16.42 -14.99 -2.24
N PHE A 38 -17.20 -13.93 -1.98
CA PHE A 38 -16.71 -12.57 -2.03
C PHE A 38 -15.81 -12.22 -0.84
N GLN A 39 -16.03 -12.87 0.30
CA GLN A 39 -15.20 -12.72 1.49
C GLN A 39 -13.80 -13.33 1.28
N ASP A 40 -13.74 -14.55 0.73
CA ASP A 40 -12.47 -15.21 0.39
C ASP A 40 -11.71 -14.48 -0.71
N LEU A 41 -12.42 -14.04 -1.75
CA LEU A 41 -11.84 -13.27 -2.85
C LEU A 41 -11.22 -11.96 -2.34
N SER A 42 -11.94 -11.23 -1.48
CA SER A 42 -11.48 -9.99 -0.85
C SER A 42 -10.20 -10.19 -0.04
N LEU A 43 -10.11 -11.28 0.73
CA LEU A 43 -8.92 -11.65 1.49
C LEU A 43 -7.73 -11.98 0.59
N ILE A 44 -7.95 -12.76 -0.48
CA ILE A 44 -6.91 -13.11 -1.46
C ILE A 44 -6.38 -11.85 -2.15
N LEU A 45 -7.28 -10.97 -2.62
CA LEU A 45 -6.92 -9.69 -3.23
C LEU A 45 -6.11 -8.81 -2.27
N GLY A 46 -6.52 -8.75 -1.00
CA GLY A 46 -5.79 -8.00 0.03
C GLY A 46 -4.38 -8.54 0.28
N LYS A 47 -4.21 -9.87 0.35
CA LYS A 47 -2.89 -10.53 0.49
C LYS A 47 -1.99 -10.19 -0.70
N ILE A 48 -2.50 -10.33 -1.92
CA ILE A 48 -1.77 -9.96 -3.16
C ILE A 48 -1.40 -8.47 -3.13
N GLY A 49 -2.32 -7.62 -2.68
CA GLY A 49 -2.10 -6.18 -2.52
C GLY A 49 -0.93 -5.84 -1.59
N VAL A 50 -0.83 -6.50 -0.44
CA VAL A 50 0.31 -6.33 0.49
C VAL A 50 1.61 -6.81 -0.11
N PHE A 51 1.64 -7.98 -0.77
CA PHE A 51 2.84 -8.48 -1.43
C PHE A 51 3.32 -7.52 -2.53
N LEU A 52 2.42 -7.02 -3.37
CA LEU A 52 2.75 -6.02 -4.39
C LEU A 52 3.22 -4.70 -3.76
N GLY A 53 2.66 -4.31 -2.62
CA GLY A 53 3.08 -3.13 -1.86
C GLY A 53 4.50 -3.26 -1.32
N LEU A 54 4.86 -4.46 -0.83
CA LEU A 54 6.22 -4.77 -0.39
C LEU A 54 7.22 -4.74 -1.55
N ILE A 55 6.87 -5.32 -2.72
CA ILE A 55 7.70 -5.25 -3.92
C ILE A 55 7.83 -3.80 -4.40
N ALA A 56 6.74 -3.02 -4.36
CA ALA A 56 6.77 -1.59 -4.65
C ALA A 56 7.71 -0.86 -3.69
N PHE A 57 7.69 -1.16 -2.40
CA PHE A 57 8.59 -0.59 -1.41
C PHE A 57 10.06 -0.91 -1.71
N LEU A 58 10.40 -2.18 -1.96
CA LEU A 58 11.77 -2.61 -2.27
C LEU A 58 12.29 -1.97 -3.57
N THR A 59 11.46 -1.94 -4.61
CA THR A 59 11.80 -1.27 -5.88
C THR A 59 11.91 0.26 -5.73
N GLY A 60 11.18 0.85 -4.79
CA GLY A 60 11.22 2.26 -4.40
C GLY A 60 12.48 2.65 -3.62
N CYS A 61 12.86 1.84 -2.63
CA CYS A 61 13.99 2.08 -1.74
C CYS A 61 15.33 2.01 -2.52
N GLY A 62 15.45 1.09 -3.48
CA GLY A 62 16.60 1.00 -4.39
C GLY A 62 16.78 2.19 -5.36
N LEU A 63 15.81 3.11 -5.45
CA LEU A 63 15.90 4.34 -6.25
C LEU A 63 16.49 5.52 -5.46
N GLY A 64 16.78 5.31 -4.16
CA GLY A 64 17.08 6.34 -3.17
C GLY A 64 18.45 7.01 -3.25
N LYS A 65 19.49 6.39 -3.83
CA LYS A 65 20.87 6.94 -3.78
C LYS A 65 21.02 8.34 -4.39
N TYR A 66 20.16 8.73 -5.33
CA TYR A 66 20.25 10.02 -6.04
C TYR A 66 19.18 11.06 -5.67
N ARG A 67 18.16 10.67 -4.89
CA ARG A 67 17.01 11.55 -4.53
C ARG A 67 16.97 11.94 -3.06
N PHE A 68 17.64 11.17 -2.20
CA PHE A 68 17.68 11.42 -0.76
C PHE A 68 18.28 12.78 -0.40
N VAL A 69 19.23 13.31 -1.18
CA VAL A 69 19.98 14.51 -0.77
C VAL A 69 19.17 15.82 -0.87
N GLN A 70 18.25 15.95 -1.84
CA GLN A 70 17.50 17.21 -2.06
C GLN A 70 16.11 17.25 -1.39
N ASN A 71 15.53 16.12 -0.99
CA ASN A 71 14.20 16.05 -0.37
C ASN A 71 14.09 14.91 0.67
N SER A 72 15.15 14.69 1.48
CA SER A 72 15.24 13.60 2.48
C SER A 72 14.02 13.54 3.38
N LYS A 73 13.65 14.66 4.01
CA LYS A 73 12.51 14.74 4.96
C LYS A 73 11.20 14.23 4.36
N TYR A 74 10.85 14.64 3.14
CA TYR A 74 9.61 14.19 2.50
C TYR A 74 9.69 12.71 2.07
N THR A 75 10.88 12.25 1.71
CA THR A 75 11.13 10.86 1.30
C THR A 75 11.03 9.92 2.50
N GLU A 76 11.57 10.32 3.65
CA GLU A 76 11.44 9.60 4.92
C GLU A 76 9.98 9.49 5.35
N VAL A 77 9.24 10.60 5.33
CA VAL A 77 7.81 10.59 5.65
C VAL A 77 7.02 9.68 4.69
N HIS A 78 7.34 9.71 3.39
CA HIS A 78 6.74 8.80 2.40
C HIS A 78 7.01 7.33 2.72
N ILE A 79 8.26 6.99 3.06
CA ILE A 79 8.69 5.62 3.37
C ILE A 79 8.03 5.12 4.66
N LEU A 80 8.04 5.93 5.72
CA LEU A 80 7.45 5.59 7.01
C LEU A 80 5.94 5.40 6.90
N LEU A 81 5.25 6.29 6.20
CA LEU A 81 3.80 6.19 5.99
C LEU A 81 3.41 4.97 5.16
N LEU A 82 4.15 4.66 4.09
CA LEU A 82 3.88 3.48 3.27
C LEU A 82 4.18 2.18 4.02
N LEU A 83 5.34 2.07 4.66
CA LEU A 83 5.73 0.86 5.38
C LEU A 83 4.84 0.63 6.61
N GLY A 84 4.62 1.68 7.41
CA GLY A 84 3.73 1.61 8.57
C GLY A 84 2.29 1.27 8.17
N GLY A 85 1.79 1.88 7.09
CA GLY A 85 0.47 1.56 6.56
C GLY A 85 0.35 0.12 6.06
N LEU A 86 1.39 -0.42 5.41
CA LEU A 86 1.45 -1.82 5.00
C LEU A 86 1.46 -2.78 6.20
N ILE A 87 2.28 -2.50 7.21
CA ILE A 87 2.36 -3.33 8.43
C ILE A 87 1.00 -3.39 9.14
N LEU A 88 0.31 -2.25 9.24
CA LEU A 88 -1.02 -2.16 9.86
C LEU A 88 -2.09 -2.96 9.12
N GLN A 89 -1.88 -3.32 7.86
CA GLN A 89 -2.82 -4.15 7.10
C GLN A 89 -2.59 -5.65 7.27
N VAL A 90 -1.40 -6.08 7.68
CA VAL A 90 -1.02 -7.50 7.81
C VAL A 90 -1.91 -8.27 8.80
N PRO A 91 -2.20 -7.77 10.03
CA PRO A 91 -3.01 -8.52 10.99
C PRO A 91 -4.38 -8.90 10.44
N SER A 92 -5.04 -7.96 9.77
CA SER A 92 -6.37 -8.12 9.18
C SER A 92 -6.39 -8.98 7.91
N LEU A 93 -5.23 -9.47 7.46
CA LEU A 93 -5.11 -10.41 6.34
C LEU A 93 -4.62 -11.79 6.81
N SER A 94 -4.07 -11.87 8.01
CA SER A 94 -3.56 -13.09 8.61
C SER A 94 -4.66 -13.91 9.28
N GLU A 95 -5.68 -13.25 9.85
CA GLU A 95 -6.78 -13.93 10.53
C GLU A 95 -7.91 -14.25 9.55
N ASN A 96 -8.35 -15.51 9.51
CA ASN A 96 -9.53 -15.94 8.73
C ASN A 96 -10.86 -15.48 9.35
N HIS A 97 -10.82 -14.99 10.60
CA HIS A 97 -11.99 -14.49 11.32
C HIS A 97 -11.89 -12.97 11.43
N SER A 98 -13.04 -12.28 11.37
CA SER A 98 -13.08 -10.82 11.50
C SER A 98 -12.78 -10.39 12.93
N ASN A 99 -11.51 -10.20 13.24
CA ASN A 99 -11.09 -9.62 14.51
C ASN A 99 -11.25 -8.10 14.47
N PHE A 100 -11.99 -7.56 15.42
CA PHE A 100 -12.34 -6.14 15.48
C PHE A 100 -11.10 -5.25 15.50
N TYR A 101 -10.11 -5.59 16.32
CA TYR A 101 -8.85 -4.85 16.44
C TYR A 101 -8.03 -4.87 15.16
N ALA A 102 -8.00 -6.02 14.46
CA ALA A 102 -7.28 -6.14 13.20
C ALA A 102 -7.93 -5.26 12.11
N ASN A 103 -9.26 -5.23 12.05
CA ASN A 103 -9.97 -4.37 11.11
C ASN A 103 -9.76 -2.88 11.38
N ILE A 104 -9.73 -2.46 12.65
CA ILE A 104 -9.37 -1.07 13.01
C ILE A 104 -7.95 -0.74 12.55
N ALA A 105 -6.99 -1.63 12.80
CA ALA A 105 -5.61 -1.44 12.36
C ALA A 105 -5.52 -1.29 10.84
N ALA A 106 -6.20 -2.13 10.08
CA ALA A 106 -6.24 -2.02 8.61
C ALA A 106 -6.93 -0.75 8.13
N TRP A 107 -7.98 -0.31 8.83
CA TRP A 107 -8.69 0.92 8.53
C TRP A 107 -7.85 2.17 8.80
N LEU A 108 -6.99 2.15 9.82
CA LEU A 108 -5.97 3.18 10.09
C LEU A 108 -4.76 3.09 9.14
N GLY A 109 -4.37 1.87 8.75
CA GLY A 109 -3.26 1.65 7.83
C GLY A 109 -3.55 2.20 6.42
N TYR A 110 -4.79 2.07 5.95
CA TYR A 110 -5.19 2.55 4.63
C TYR A 110 -4.99 4.08 4.39
N PRO A 111 -5.44 5.00 5.26
CA PRO A 111 -5.14 6.42 5.13
C PRO A 111 -3.65 6.73 5.26
N CYS A 112 -2.88 5.97 6.07
CA CYS A 112 -1.42 6.09 6.09
C CYS A 112 -0.79 5.80 4.72
N ILE A 113 -1.22 4.72 4.05
CA ILE A 113 -0.76 4.39 2.68
C ILE A 113 -1.14 5.50 1.69
N LEU A 114 -2.38 6.01 1.76
CA LEU A 114 -2.84 7.11 0.91
C LEU A 114 -2.01 8.37 1.11
N MET A 115 -1.77 8.78 2.36
CA MET A 115 -0.92 9.93 2.67
C MET A 115 0.50 9.71 2.16
N GLY A 116 1.09 8.54 2.44
CA GLY A 116 2.40 8.15 1.92
C GLY A 116 2.45 8.31 0.40
N TRP A 117 1.47 7.77 -0.32
CA TRP A 117 1.40 7.89 -1.78
C TRP A 117 1.30 9.35 -2.28
N ILE A 118 0.50 10.19 -1.64
CA ILE A 118 0.38 11.63 -1.95
C ILE A 118 1.72 12.34 -1.76
N TYR A 119 2.44 12.07 -0.66
CA TYR A 119 3.79 12.61 -0.43
C TYR A 119 4.76 12.16 -1.54
N GLY A 120 4.68 10.89 -1.95
CA GLY A 120 5.47 10.34 -3.06
C GLY A 120 5.23 11.05 -4.41
N ARG A 121 4.02 11.55 -4.65
CA ARG A 121 3.69 12.36 -5.84
C ARG A 121 4.25 13.77 -5.74
N LYS A 122 4.22 14.41 -4.57
CA LYS A 122 4.80 15.75 -4.35
C LYS A 122 6.31 15.76 -4.59
N ILE A 123 7.05 14.72 -4.14
CA ILE A 123 8.48 14.57 -4.41
C ILE A 123 8.78 14.50 -5.92
N ARG A 124 7.86 13.91 -6.70
CA ARG A 124 8.00 13.80 -8.16
C ARG A 124 7.74 15.11 -8.90
N LYS A 125 6.86 15.97 -8.38
CA LYS A 125 6.49 17.27 -8.99
C LYS A 125 7.48 18.40 -8.70
N LYS A 126 8.22 18.34 -7.57
CA LYS A 126 9.29 19.30 -7.25
C LYS A 126 10.61 19.03 -8.02
N LYS A 127 10.53 18.29 -9.13
CA LYS A 127 11.65 17.95 -10.02
C LYS A 127 11.43 18.67 -11.34
#